data_AF-A0A8T3TG57-F1
#
_entry.id   AF-A0A8T3TG57-F1
#
_cell.length_a   1.000
_cell.length_b   1.000
_cell.length_c   1.000
_cell.angle_alpha   90.00
_cell.angle_beta   90.00
_cell.angle_gamma   90.00
#
_symmetry.space_group_name_H-M   'P 1'
#
loop_
_entity.id
_entity.type
_entity.pdbx_description
1 polymer ?
#
loop_
_entity_poly.entity_id
_entity_poly.type
_entity_poly.pdbx_seq_one_letter_code
_entity_poly.pdbx_strand_id
1 'polypeptide(L)' 'GHTRVLVAPVQFLSDHLEILYDIDIGAREQAEAAGLTFARIESLNTDRRFIGALAAVVRRVGEG' A
#
# COMPACT_ATOMS: atom_id res chain seq x y z
N GLY A 1 -13.70 20.85 -6.40
CA GLY A 1 -12.94 19.60 -6.64
C GLY A 1 -12.44 19.03 -5.33
N HIS A 2 -11.79 17.86 -5.37
CA HIS A 2 -11.10 17.30 -4.21
C HIS A 2 -9.75 17.99 -4.00
N THR A 3 -9.31 18.11 -2.75
CA THR A 3 -8.05 18.78 -2.38
C THR A 3 -7.03 17.85 -1.72
N ARG A 4 -7.38 16.57 -1.55
CA ARG A 4 -6.57 15.57 -0.85
C ARG A 4 -6.69 14.22 -1.52
N VAL A 5 -5.61 13.45 -1.50
CA VAL A 5 -5.54 12.07 -2.00
C VAL A 5 -4.84 11.19 -0.98
N LEU A 6 -5.41 10.00 -0.75
CA LEU A 6 -4.81 8.91 0.02
C LEU A 6 -4.60 7.72 -0.91
N VAL A 7 -3.36 7.27 -1.05
CA VAL A 7 -3.01 6.10 -1.86
C VAL A 7 -2.95 4.85 -0.97
N ALA A 8 -3.65 3.81 -1.40
CA ALA A 8 -3.63 2.48 -0.78
C ALA A 8 -3.21 1.43 -1.83
N PRO A 9 -1.92 1.07 -1.91
CA PRO A 9 -1.44 0.10 -2.88
C PRO A 9 -1.92 -1.31 -2.50
N VAL A 10 -2.84 -1.88 -3.28
CA VAL A 10 -3.38 -3.24 -3.05
C VAL A 10 -2.70 -4.33 -3.89
N GLN A 11 -2.00 -3.91 -4.95
CA GLN A 11 -1.31 -4.80 -5.88
C GLN A 11 -0.03 -5.41 -5.29
N PHE A 12 0.55 -4.76 -4.28
CA PHE A 12 1.75 -5.20 -3.61
C PHE A 12 1.57 -5.18 -2.10
N LEU A 13 2.24 -6.11 -1.43
CA LEU A 13 2.08 -6.37 -0.01
C LEU A 13 3.18 -5.71 0.84
N SER A 14 4.32 -5.40 0.24
CA SER A 14 5.50 -4.86 0.91
C SER A 14 6.05 -3.63 0.20
N ASP A 15 6.84 -2.83 0.91
CA ASP A 15 7.60 -1.76 0.29
C ASP A 15 8.72 -2.34 -0.60
N HIS A 16 8.85 -1.76 -1.78
CA HIS A 16 9.83 -2.07 -2.82
C HIS A 16 9.88 -0.87 -3.77
N LEU A 17 10.65 -0.94 -4.85
CA LEU A 17 10.95 0.21 -5.71
C LEU A 17 9.68 0.88 -6.24
N GLU A 18 8.70 0.11 -6.68
CA GLU A 18 7.43 0.56 -7.26
C GLU A 18 6.55 1.29 -6.23
N ILE A 19 6.74 1.04 -4.93
CA ILE A 19 6.03 1.79 -3.87
C ILE A 19 6.84 3.02 -3.47
N LEU A 20 8.11 2.83 -3.14
CA LEU A 20 8.95 3.87 -2.55
C LEU A 20 9.34 4.94 -3.57
N TYR A 21 9.39 4.60 -4.86
CA TYR A 21 9.72 5.55 -5.91
C TYR A 21 8.45 6.03 -6.62
N ASP A 22 7.76 5.15 -7.33
CA ASP A 22 6.68 5.57 -8.23
C ASP A 22 5.54 6.25 -7.45
N ILE A 23 5.22 5.76 -6.25
CA ILE A 23 4.14 6.32 -5.42
C ILE A 23 4.66 7.43 -4.50
N ASP A 24 5.63 7.11 -3.63
CA ASP A 24 6.03 8.05 -2.58
C ASP A 24 6.76 9.29 -3.11
N ILE A 25 7.41 9.18 -4.27
CA ILE A 25 8.08 10.29 -4.96
C ILE A 25 7.25 10.73 -6.18
N GLY A 26 7.12 9.88 -7.19
CA GLY A 26 6.53 10.27 -8.48
C GLY A 26 5.09 10.77 -8.36
N ALA A 27 4.20 9.98 -7.77
CA ALA A 27 2.80 10.36 -7.61
C ALA A 27 2.61 11.51 -6.60
N ARG A 28 3.44 11.57 -5.55
CA ARG A 28 3.44 12.68 -4.59
C ARG A 28 3.78 14.00 -5.28
N GLU A 29 4.88 14.05 -6.03
CA GLU A 29 5.31 15.26 -6.75
C GLU A 29 4.21 15.76 -7.69
N GLN A 30 3.56 14.85 -8.42
CA GLN A 30 2.42 15.19 -9.28
C GLN A 30 1.23 15.76 -8.50
N ALA A 31 0.89 15.16 -7.35
CA ALA A 31 -0.22 15.61 -6.52
C ALA A 31 0.06 16.99 -5.92
N GLU A 32 1.26 17.21 -5.39
CA GLU A 32 1.67 18.47 -4.78
C GLU A 32 1.76 19.59 -5.83
N ALA A 33 2.27 19.30 -7.03
CA ALA A 33 2.25 20.25 -8.16
C ALA A 33 0.82 20.65 -8.59
N ALA A 34 -0.16 19.76 -8.39
CA ALA A 34 -1.58 20.03 -8.61
C ALA A 34 -2.27 20.72 -7.42
N GLY A 35 -1.54 21.05 -6.35
CA GLY A 35 -2.08 21.68 -5.14
C GLY A 35 -2.86 20.73 -4.22
N LEU A 36 -2.66 19.42 -4.35
CA LEU A 36 -3.31 18.40 -3.53
C LEU A 36 -2.44 18.02 -2.32
N THR A 37 -3.07 17.77 -1.17
CA THR A 37 -2.40 17.09 -0.06
C THR A 37 -2.32 15.60 -0.34
N PHE A 38 -1.12 15.02 -0.27
CA PHE A 38 -0.86 13.61 -0.55
C PHE A 38 -0.54 12.82 0.73
N ALA A 39 -1.15 11.64 0.87
CA ALA A 39 -0.78 10.64 1.85
C ALA A 39 -0.80 9.24 1.23
N ARG A 40 -0.04 8.32 1.82
CA ARG A 40 -0.10 6.88 1.52
C ARG A 40 -0.19 6.11 2.83
N ILE A 41 -0.94 5.00 2.85
CA ILE A 41 -0.90 4.08 3.99
C ILE A 41 0.43 3.31 4.00
N GLU A 42 0.85 2.84 5.16
CA GLU A 42 1.95 1.88 5.26
C GLU A 42 1.63 0.60 4.48
N SER A 43 2.63 0.04 3.82
CA SER A 43 2.51 -1.30 3.23
C SER A 43 2.39 -2.35 4.33
N LEU A 44 1.75 -3.48 4.04
CA LEU A 44 1.51 -4.53 5.03
C LEU A 44 2.80 -5.13 5.58
N ASN A 45 3.86 -5.21 4.76
CA ASN A 45 5.20 -5.64 5.14
C ASN A 45 5.15 -6.91 6.03
N THR A 46 5.70 -6.82 7.24
CA THR A 46 5.74 -7.90 8.23
C THR A 46 4.72 -7.73 9.34
N ASP A 47 3.62 -7.00 9.09
CA ASP A 47 2.55 -6.83 10.07
C ASP A 47 2.04 -8.21 10.54
N ARG A 48 2.01 -8.38 11.87
CA ARG A 48 1.64 -9.66 12.49
C ARG A 48 0.23 -10.10 12.12
N ARG A 49 -0.70 -9.16 11.92
CA ARG A 49 -2.08 -9.45 11.50
C ARG A 49 -2.10 -9.94 10.06
N PHE A 50 -1.28 -9.37 9.19
CA PHE A 50 -1.15 -9.82 7.80
C PHE A 50 -0.58 -11.24 7.72
N ILE A 51 0.51 -11.52 8.45
CA ILE A 51 1.08 -12.88 8.54
C ILE A 51 0.04 -13.86 9.11
N GLY A 52 -0.71 -13.46 10.14
CA GLY A 52 -1.79 -14.27 10.70
C GLY A 52 -2.89 -14.59 9.68
N ALA A 53 -3.27 -13.61 8.86
CA ALA A 53 -4.24 -13.80 7.78
C ALA A 53 -3.73 -14.77 6.70
N LEU A 54 -2.47 -14.62 6.26
CA LEU A 54 -1.85 -15.57 5.32
C LEU A 54 -1.83 -17.00 5.87
N ALA A 55 -1.45 -17.17 7.14
CA ALA A 55 -1.45 -18.48 7.79
C ALA A 55 -2.85 -19.10 7.85
N ALA A 56 -3.89 -18.28 8.06
CA ALA A 56 -5.27 -18.74 8.02
C ALA A 56 -5.69 -19.19 6.61
N VAL A 57 -5.27 -18.49 5.56
CA VAL A 57 -5.51 -18.88 4.17
C VAL A 57 -4.86 -20.23 3.86
N VAL A 58 -3.59 -20.42 4.24
CA VAL A 58 -2.86 -21.68 4.01
C VAL A 58 -3.53 -22.86 4.72
N ARG A 59 -3.91 -22.71 5.99
CA ARG A 59 -4.63 -23.77 6.73
C ARG A 59 -5.94 -24.15 6.06
N ARG A 60 -6.74 -23.16 5.65
CA ARG A 60 -8.01 -23.39 4.96
C ARG A 60 -7.85 -24.19 3.66
N VAL A 61 -6.75 -23.99 2.94
CA VAL A 61 -6.46 -24.75 1.70
C VAL A 61 -5.97 -26.16 2.01
N GLY A 62 -5.18 -26.35 3.07
CA GLY A 62 -4.65 -27.67 3.46
C GLY A 62 -5.65 -28.59 4.16
N GLU A 63 -6.77 -28.06 4.65
CA GLU A 63 -7.89 -28.80 5.24
C GLU A 63 -8.93 -29.26 4.19
N GLY A 64 -8.67 -29.02 2.90
CA GLY A 64 -9.52 -29.40 1.76
C GLY A 64 -8.97 -30.56 0.94
#